data_AF-A0AA50E1A8-F1
#
_entry.id   AF-A0AA50E1A8-F1
#
_cell.length_a   1.000
_cell.length_b   1.000
_cell.length_c   1.000
_cell.angle_alpha   90.00
_cell.angle_beta   90.00
_cell.angle_gamma   90.00
#
_symmetry.space_group_name_H-M   'P 1'
#
loop_
_entity.id
_entity.type
_entity.pdbx_description
1 polymer ?
#
loop_
_entity_poly.entity_id
_entity_poly.type
_entity_poly.pdbx_seq_one_letter_code
_entity_poly.pdbx_strand_id
1 'polypeptide(L)' 'MRVILCGYYGQDNAGDEALLVCLLQMLPATVEPVVLSANPQVTTERYGVEAHYNRDWGKIWQLLGQCDGFIWGAAV' A
#
# COMPACT_ATOMS: atom_id res chain seq x y z
N MET A 1 1.62 -13.96 -5.21
CA MET A 1 0.59 -13.12 -5.85
C MET A 1 0.79 -11.71 -5.35
N ARG A 2 0.97 -10.72 -6.23
CA ARG A 2 1.28 -9.33 -5.84
C ARG A 2 0.02 -8.48 -5.90
N VAL A 3 -0.25 -7.71 -4.85
CA VAL A 3 -1.46 -6.89 -4.76
C VAL A 3 -1.10 -5.47 -4.37
N ILE A 4 -1.57 -4.51 -5.16
CA ILE A 4 -1.41 -3.08 -4.86
C ILE A 4 -2.43 -2.68 -3.81
N LEU A 5 -1.98 -2.03 -2.74
CA LEU A 5 -2.82 -1.38 -1.74
C LEU A 5 -2.79 0.13 -1.98
N CYS A 6 -3.92 0.68 -2.42
CA CYS A 6 -4.06 2.10 -2.69
C CYS A 6 -5.01 2.73 -1.66
N GLY A 7 -4.56 3.79 -0.98
CA GLY A 7 -5.37 4.49 0.03
C GLY A 7 -4.66 5.76 0.52
N TYR A 8 -5.16 6.36 1.59
CA TYR A 8 -4.61 7.59 2.17
C TYR A 8 -3.43 7.30 3.14
N TYR A 9 -2.53 6.39 2.76
CA TYR A 9 -1.45 5.90 3.62
C TYR A 9 -0.21 6.81 3.60
N GLY A 10 0.56 6.79 4.69
CA GLY A 10 1.80 7.56 4.83
C GLY A 10 1.59 9.06 4.97
N GLN A 11 0.40 9.49 5.40
CA GLN A 11 0.05 10.90 5.67
C GLN A 11 -0.07 11.21 7.17
N ASP A 12 0.43 10.31 8.02
CA ASP A 12 0.35 10.39 9.49
C ASP A 12 -1.09 10.54 10.04
N ASN A 13 -2.10 10.14 9.26
CA ASN A 13 -3.47 9.97 9.73
C ASN A 13 -3.58 8.62 10.46
N ALA A 14 -3.80 8.66 11.78
CA ALA A 14 -3.88 7.44 12.59
C ALA A 14 -4.98 6.47 12.16
N GLY A 15 -6.11 6.96 11.63
CA GLY A 15 -7.20 6.14 11.12
C GLY A 15 -6.82 5.37 9.86
N ASP A 16 -6.22 6.05 8.89
CA ASP A 16 -5.75 5.42 7.66
C ASP A 16 -4.57 4.46 7.90
N GLU A 17 -3.66 4.81 8.81
CA GLU A 17 -2.56 3.93 9.21
C GLU A 17 -3.07 2.67 9.93
N ALA A 18 -4.11 2.79 10.76
CA ALA A 18 -4.76 1.64 11.39
C ALA A 18 -5.49 0.78 10.36
N LEU A 19 -6.15 1.39 9.37
CA LEU A 19 -6.78 0.68 8.27
C LEU A 19 -5.75 -0.11 7.46
N LEU A 20 -4.59 0.49 7.16
CA LEU A 20 -3.49 -0.20 6.48
C LEU A 20 -3.01 -1.42 7.28
N VAL A 21 -2.81 -1.28 8.59
CA VAL A 21 -2.40 -2.40 9.45
C VAL A 21 -3.42 -3.53 9.41
N CYS A 22 -4.72 -3.22 9.53
CA CYS A 22 -5.78 -4.22 9.44
C CYS A 22 -5.76 -4.95 8.08
N LEU A 23 -5.60 -4.21 6.98
CA LEU A 23 -5.49 -4.81 5.65
C LEU A 23 -4.28 -5.74 5.56
N LEU A 24 -3.10 -5.30 5.99
CA LEU A 24 -1.89 -6.11 5.98
C LEU A 24 -2.02 -7.39 6.80
N GLN A 25 -2.70 -7.34 7.96
CA GLN A 25 -2.94 -8.52 8.81
C GLN A 25 -3.96 -9.50 8.23
N MET A 26 -4.93 -9.00 7.45
CA MET A 26 -5.96 -9.84 6.82
C MET A 26 -5.49 -10.49 5.52
N LEU A 27 -4.41 -10.01 4.92
CA LEU A 27 -3.87 -10.61 3.70
C LEU A 27 -3.32 -12.02 3.99
N PRO A 28 -3.62 -13.01 3.12
CA PRO A 28 -2.98 -14.32 3.21
C PRO A 28 -1.46 -14.19 3.08
N ALA A 29 -0.70 -15.03 3.80
CA ALA A 29 0.77 -15.00 3.76
C ALA A 29 1.39 -15.27 2.36
N THR A 30 0.61 -15.78 1.41
CA THR A 30 1.01 -16.00 0.01
C THR A 30 0.86 -14.75 -0.87
N VAL A 31 0.29 -13.67 -0.31
CA VAL A 31 0.11 -12.38 -0.97
C VAL A 31 1.21 -11.43 -0.55
N GLU A 32 1.86 -10.83 -1.54
CA GLU A 32 2.86 -9.80 -1.36
C GLU A 32 2.21 -8.42 -1.58
N PRO A 33 2.02 -7.61 -0.53
CA PRO A 33 1.44 -6.29 -0.65
C PRO A 33 2.44 -5.26 -1.20
N VAL A 34 1.98 -4.41 -2.10
CA VAL A 34 2.69 -3.23 -2.59
C VAL A 34 1.88 -1.99 -2.23
N VAL A 35 2.36 -1.18 -1.30
CA VAL A 35 1.61 -0.04 -0.76
C VAL A 35 1.89 1.24 -1.55
N LEU A 36 0.84 1.91 -2.01
CA LEU A 36 0.94 3.28 -2.49
C LEU A 36 0.80 4.24 -1.31
N SER A 37 1.85 5.00 -1.03
CA SER A 37 1.98 5.84 0.16
C SER A 37 2.44 7.27 -0.18
N ALA A 38 2.04 8.25 0.62
CA ALA A 38 2.59 9.61 0.52
C ALA A 38 4.02 9.69 1.07
N ASN A 39 4.39 8.80 2.00
CA ASN A 39 5.74 8.64 2.53
C ASN A 39 6.17 7.16 2.50
N PRO A 40 6.66 6.69 1.34
CA PRO A 40 7.02 5.29 1.16
C PRO A 40 8.13 4.81 2.09
N GLN A 41 9.10 5.67 2.40
CA GLN A 41 10.20 5.32 3.31
C GLN A 41 9.65 5.00 4.71
N VAL A 42 8.86 5.91 5.29
CA VAL A 42 8.25 5.69 6.62
C VAL A 42 7.33 4.48 6.61
N THR A 43 6.55 4.30 5.54
CA THR A 43 5.63 3.15 5.41
C THR A 43 6.41 1.83 5.37
N THR A 44 7.50 1.79 4.59
CA THR A 44 8.37 0.61 4.48
C THR A 44 9.03 0.30 5.83
N GLU A 45 9.61 1.29 6.49
CA GLU A 45 10.27 1.13 7.78
C GLU A 45 9.30 0.69 8.89
N ARG A 46 8.08 1.23 8.89
CA ARG A 46 7.08 0.97 9.94
C ARG A 46 6.40 -0.38 9.78
N TYR A 47 6.12 -0.80 8.55
CA TYR A 47 5.30 -1.99 8.28
C TYR A 47 6.06 -3.14 7.64
N GLY A 48 7.31 -2.94 7.20
CA GLY A 48 8.12 -3.99 6.58
C GLY A 48 7.58 -4.44 5.22
N VAL A 49 6.93 -3.55 4.48
CA VAL A 49 6.29 -3.83 3.18
C VAL A 49 6.92 -3.00 2.06
N GLU A 50 6.83 -3.48 0.83
CA GLU A 50 7.19 -2.67 -0.35
C GLU A 50 6.23 -1.47 -0.44
N ALA A 51 6.77 -0.25 -0.53
CA ALA A 51 5.98 0.96 -0.72
C ALA A 51 6.54 1.86 -1.83
N HIS A 52 5.63 2.52 -2.56
CA HIS A 52 5.94 3.49 -3.61
C HIS A 52 5.09 4.75 -3.47
N TYR A 53 5.53 5.86 -4.07
CA TYR A 53 4.79 7.12 -4.01
C TYR A 53 3.40 6.99 -4.66
N ASN A 54 2.35 7.39 -3.92
CA ASN A 54 0.96 7.36 -4.38
C ASN A 54 0.62 8.39 -5.48
N ARG A 55 1.58 9.24 -5.86
CA ARG A 55 1.45 10.24 -6.94
C ARG A 55 2.47 10.05 -8.06
N ASP A 56 3.27 8.98 -8.01
CA ASP A 56 4.16 8.62 -9.11
C ASP A 56 3.38 7.80 -10.14
N TRP A 57 2.71 8.51 -11.06
CA TRP A 57 1.89 7.87 -12.09
C TRP A 57 2.67 6.91 -12.97
N GLY A 58 3.93 7.23 -13.30
CA GLY A 58 4.78 6.33 -14.09
C GLY A 58 5.01 5.00 -13.38
N LYS A 59 5.33 5.06 -12.08
CA LYS A 59 5.49 3.86 -11.25
C LYS A 59 4.18 3.10 -11.07
N ILE A 60 3.07 3.80 -10.85
CA ILE A 60 1.74 3.19 -10.70
C ILE A 60 1.36 2.39 -11.96
N TRP A 61 1.55 2.97 -13.15
CA TRP A 61 1.29 2.27 -14.41
C TRP A 61 2.16 1.01 -14.58
N GLN A 62 3.43 1.09 -14.19
CA GLN A 62 4.32 -0.08 -14.17
C GLN A 62 3.81 -1.16 -13.21
N LEU A 63 3.43 -0.78 -11.99
CA LEU A 63 2.96 -1.72 -10.96
C LEU A 63 1.66 -2.41 -11.36
N LEU A 64 0.73 -1.70 -12.00
CA LEU A 64 -0.52 -2.27 -12.49
C LEU A 64 -0.29 -3.41 -13.50
N GLY A 65 0.79 -3.37 -14.28
CA GLY A 65 1.17 -4.46 -15.19
C GLY A 65 1.98 -5.58 -14.54
N GLN A 66 2.45 -5.40 -13.30
CA GLN A 66 3.29 -6.35 -12.56
C GLN A 66 2.57 -7.03 -11.39
N CYS A 67 1.37 -6.55 -11.05
CA CYS A 67 0.59 -7.03 -9.93
C CYS A 67 -0.68 -7.73 -10.41
N ASP A 68 -1.11 -8.72 -9.65
CA ASP A 68 -2.25 -9.58 -9.95
C ASP A 68 -3.58 -8.98 -9.44
N GLY A 69 -3.50 -7.99 -8.55
CA GLY A 69 -4.67 -7.37 -7.93
C GLY A 69 -4.45 -5.95 -7.45
N PHE A 70 -5.57 -5.27 -7.20
CA PHE A 70 -5.62 -3.90 -6.70
C PHE A 70 -6.71 -3.79 -5.64
N ILE A 71 -6.35 -3.36 -4.44
CA ILE A 71 -7.27 -3.09 -3.33
C ILE A 71 -7.30 -1.59 -3.12
N TRP A 72 -8.49 -1.02 -3.30
CA TRP A 72 -8.77 0.37 -2.98
C TRP A 72 -9.23 0.46 -1.51
N GLY A 73 -8.38 1.01 -0.65
CA GLY A 73 -8.71 1.41 0.71
C GLY A 73 -9.40 2.78 0.75
N ALA A 74 -10.48 2.88 1.53
CA ALA A 74 -11.13 4.15 1.79
C ALA A 74 -10.22 5.07 2.64
N ALA A 75 -10.53 6.37 2.65
CA ALA A 75 -9.94 7.32 3.60
C ALA A 75 -10.88 7.43 4.81
N VAL A 76 -10.30 7.56 6.00
CA VAL A 76 -11.04 7.65 7.29
C VAL A 76 -10.91 9.03 7.92
#